data_AF-A0AAU3H5P9-F1
#
_entry.id   AF-A0AAU3H5P9-F1
#
_cell.length_a   1.000
_cell.length_b   1.000
_cell.length_c   1.000
_cell.angle_alpha   90.00
_cell.angle_beta   90.00
_cell.angle_gamma   90.00
#
_symmetry.space_group_name_H-M   'P 1'
#
loop_
_entity.id
_entity.type
_entity.pdbx_description
1 polymer ?
#
loop_
_entity_poly.entity_id
_entity_poly.type
_entity_poly.pdbx_seq_one_letter_code
_entity_poly.pdbx_strand_id
1 'polypeptide(L)'
;MPQLAFANTFWQSFDVLEKPIKAGVRKAMQKFQQLTIAELYADKGLHLESVHNARDPRMRTIRVTDFWRGVVLAPDDGSDTFLLLKVVPHDAAYTWATKLLYTVNTATRALEVRNVVAIEQLTPALEKAAAQAPSLLFAKHSDTALRHLGIDDQVLRAVRTIIDKPQLEAFGTLLPEDQYEVLQHLAEGFTPDEVYRDLVTERRPADAPKEPSESLAMAIANTSNRITLVTRPDELAEILDKPFAAWRVFLHPSQRRVAYRPSYTGPAQVSGGPGTGKTVAALHRVKHLLSRSADGRVLLTSRTPMPWPRRCASTWRCCSTTRSSSPGWR
;
A
#
# COMPACT_ATOMS: atom_id res chain seq x y z
N MET A 1 -25.35 -7.67 -1.55
CA MET A 1 -25.41 -6.49 -0.65
C MET A 1 -24.05 -5.83 -0.72
N PRO A 2 -23.96 -4.50 -0.69
CA PRO A 2 -22.68 -3.83 -0.90
C PRO A 2 -21.64 -4.29 0.13
N GLN A 3 -20.46 -4.64 -0.34
CA GLN A 3 -19.30 -4.96 0.49
C GLN A 3 -18.39 -3.75 0.58
N LEU A 4 -17.73 -3.59 1.72
CA LEU A 4 -16.81 -2.48 1.96
C LEU A 4 -15.42 -3.03 2.30
N ALA A 5 -14.45 -2.69 1.48
CA ALA A 5 -13.04 -2.95 1.68
C ALA A 5 -12.32 -1.69 2.18
N PHE A 6 -11.18 -1.87 2.83
CA PHE A 6 -10.38 -0.79 3.41
C PHE A 6 -8.95 -0.84 2.90
N ALA A 7 -8.46 0.28 2.37
CA ALA A 7 -7.04 0.43 2.09
C ALA A 7 -6.24 0.48 3.41
N ASN A 8 -5.02 -0.07 3.43
CA ASN A 8 -4.19 -0.02 4.64
C ASN A 8 -3.83 1.42 5.07
N THR A 9 -3.77 2.34 4.11
CA THR A 9 -3.59 3.78 4.34
C THR A 9 -4.76 4.43 5.08
N PHE A 10 -5.98 3.89 4.95
CA PHE A 10 -7.13 4.35 5.73
C PHE A 10 -6.87 4.15 7.23
N TRP A 11 -6.37 2.98 7.64
CA TRP A 11 -6.11 2.65 9.05
C TRP A 11 -5.12 3.59 9.72
N GLN A 12 -4.09 4.04 8.99
CA GLN A 12 -3.11 5.01 9.49
C GLN A 12 -3.76 6.35 9.82
N SER A 13 -4.71 6.80 8.99
CA SER A 13 -5.47 8.02 9.24
C SER A 13 -6.54 7.83 10.31
N PHE A 14 -7.17 6.66 10.37
CA PHE A 14 -8.29 6.39 11.27
C PHE A 14 -7.87 6.44 12.74
N ASP A 15 -6.69 5.92 13.10
CA ASP A 15 -6.24 5.84 14.49
C ASP A 15 -6.12 7.23 15.15
N VAL A 16 -5.71 8.24 14.38
CA VAL A 16 -5.53 9.62 14.87
C VAL A 16 -6.81 10.46 14.84
N LEU A 17 -7.92 9.93 14.30
CA LEU A 17 -9.19 10.66 14.27
C LEU A 17 -9.81 10.81 15.66
N GLU A 18 -10.49 11.93 15.86
CA GLU A 18 -11.27 12.20 17.07
C GLU A 18 -12.49 11.26 17.17
N LYS A 19 -12.98 11.06 18.39
CA LYS A 19 -14.12 10.17 18.67
C LYS A 19 -15.37 10.46 17.82
N PRO A 20 -15.79 11.73 17.62
CA PRO A 20 -16.98 12.02 16.81
C PRO A 20 -16.82 11.59 15.36
N ILE A 21 -15.62 11.77 14.80
CA ILE A 21 -15.32 11.39 13.42
C ILE A 21 -15.30 9.86 13.30
N LYS A 22 -14.67 9.16 14.24
CA LYS A 22 -14.68 7.69 14.30
C LYS A 22 -16.09 7.11 14.42
N ALA A 23 -16.99 7.79 15.14
CA ALA A 23 -18.41 7.41 15.22
C ALA A 23 -19.13 7.65 13.88
N GLY A 24 -18.86 8.77 13.21
CA GLY A 24 -19.37 9.05 11.87
C GLY A 24 -18.94 7.99 10.84
N VAL A 25 -17.68 7.55 10.91
CA VAL A 25 -17.16 6.48 10.04
C VAL A 25 -17.90 5.17 10.28
N ARG A 26 -18.07 4.76 11.56
CA ARG A 26 -18.87 3.58 11.92
C ARG A 26 -20.30 3.66 11.38
N LYS A 27 -20.96 4.81 11.53
CA LYS A 27 -22.32 5.05 11.03
C LYS A 27 -22.39 4.95 9.51
N ALA A 28 -21.41 5.51 8.80
CA ALA A 28 -21.34 5.41 7.34
C ALA A 28 -21.18 3.95 6.91
N MET A 29 -20.29 3.18 7.55
CA MET A 29 -20.08 1.77 7.24
C MET A 29 -21.31 0.90 7.54
N GLN A 30 -22.04 1.17 8.62
CA GLN A 30 -23.31 0.48 8.92
C GLN A 30 -24.31 0.61 7.77
N LYS A 31 -24.35 1.77 7.09
CA LYS A 31 -25.23 1.95 5.91
C LYS A 31 -24.85 1.02 4.76
N PHE A 32 -23.57 0.80 4.51
CA PHE A 32 -23.12 -0.16 3.49
C PHE A 32 -23.56 -1.60 3.80
N GLN A 33 -23.82 -1.94 5.07
CA GLN A 33 -24.28 -3.26 5.46
C GLN A 33 -25.81 -3.39 5.45
N GLN A 34 -26.54 -2.28 5.56
CA GLN A 34 -27.99 -2.27 5.72
C GLN A 34 -28.74 -1.91 4.43
N LEU A 35 -28.12 -1.12 3.57
CA LEU A 35 -28.74 -0.60 2.36
C LEU A 35 -28.29 -1.39 1.13
N THR A 36 -29.18 -1.50 0.15
CA THR A 36 -28.82 -1.91 -1.21
C THR A 36 -27.98 -0.84 -1.90
N ILE A 37 -27.35 -1.17 -3.02
CA ILE A 37 -26.54 -0.21 -3.80
C ILE A 37 -27.40 0.99 -4.24
N ALA A 38 -28.61 0.73 -4.75
CA ALA A 38 -29.52 1.79 -5.17
C ALA A 38 -29.90 2.73 -4.01
N GLU A 39 -30.16 2.16 -2.82
CA GLU A 39 -30.45 2.94 -1.62
C GLU A 39 -29.24 3.72 -1.12
N LEU A 40 -28.02 3.19 -1.21
CA LEU A 40 -26.80 3.94 -0.87
C LEU A 40 -26.65 5.20 -1.71
N TYR A 41 -26.89 5.12 -3.02
CA TYR A 41 -26.86 6.27 -3.91
C TYR A 41 -28.00 7.26 -3.64
N ALA A 42 -29.15 6.79 -3.17
CA ALA A 42 -30.30 7.63 -2.82
C ALA A 42 -30.25 8.20 -1.39
N ASP A 43 -29.38 7.68 -0.52
CA ASP A 43 -29.37 8.03 0.90
C ASP A 43 -28.84 9.46 1.15
N LYS A 44 -29.77 10.32 1.58
CA LYS A 44 -29.51 11.74 1.88
C LYS A 44 -28.56 11.97 3.07
N GLY A 45 -28.26 10.94 3.87
CA GLY A 45 -27.34 11.08 4.99
C GLY A 45 -25.90 10.72 4.64
N LEU A 46 -25.70 9.82 3.67
CA LEU A 46 -24.41 9.30 3.24
C LEU A 46 -23.83 10.15 2.13
N HIS A 47 -24.64 10.75 1.26
CA HIS A 47 -24.17 11.58 0.15
C HIS A 47 -23.06 10.88 -0.66
N LEU A 48 -23.38 9.73 -1.25
CA LEU A 48 -22.46 9.03 -2.13
C LEU A 48 -22.36 9.77 -3.47
N GLU A 49 -21.49 10.76 -3.54
CA GLU A 49 -21.43 11.74 -4.63
C GLU A 49 -20.17 11.56 -5.49
N SER A 50 -20.30 11.85 -6.80
CA SER A 50 -19.17 11.87 -7.72
C SER A 50 -18.21 13.02 -7.44
N VAL A 51 -16.92 12.73 -7.63
CA VAL A 51 -15.88 13.75 -7.55
C VAL A 51 -15.72 14.37 -8.94
N HIS A 52 -16.10 15.64 -9.05
CA HIS A 52 -15.94 16.39 -10.29
C HIS A 52 -14.46 16.51 -10.68
N ASN A 53 -14.14 16.38 -11.98
CA ASN A 53 -12.78 16.40 -12.54
C ASN A 53 -11.83 15.33 -11.97
N ALA A 54 -12.35 14.24 -11.40
CA ALA A 54 -11.51 13.13 -11.01
C ALA A 54 -10.93 12.40 -12.23
N ARG A 55 -9.64 12.05 -12.14
CA ARG A 55 -8.99 11.20 -13.14
C ARG A 55 -9.56 9.79 -13.17
N ASP A 56 -10.02 9.28 -12.01
CA ASP A 56 -10.77 8.03 -11.93
C ASP A 56 -12.29 8.31 -11.88
N PRO A 57 -13.08 7.89 -12.89
CA PRO A 57 -14.52 8.13 -12.94
C PRO A 57 -15.28 7.39 -11.83
N ARG A 58 -14.67 6.39 -11.18
CA ARG A 58 -15.22 5.65 -10.04
C ARG A 58 -15.09 6.37 -8.72
N MET A 59 -14.36 7.48 -8.69
CA MET A 59 -14.07 8.18 -7.46
C MET A 59 -15.33 8.84 -6.89
N ARG A 60 -15.67 8.50 -5.66
CA ARG A 60 -16.81 9.03 -4.92
C ARG A 60 -16.37 9.58 -3.56
N THR A 61 -17.19 10.45 -2.98
CA THR A 61 -17.10 10.80 -1.56
C THR A 61 -18.34 10.37 -0.82
N ILE A 62 -18.19 10.14 0.48
CA ILE A 62 -19.29 9.90 1.42
C ILE A 62 -19.17 10.87 2.60
N ARG A 63 -20.31 11.31 3.12
CA ARG A 63 -20.44 12.09 4.36
C ARG A 63 -20.11 11.21 5.56
N VAL A 64 -19.09 11.63 6.31
CA VAL A 64 -18.74 11.05 7.62
C VAL A 64 -19.31 11.94 8.73
N THR A 65 -19.05 13.24 8.63
CA THR A 65 -19.68 14.31 9.40
C THR A 65 -19.98 15.48 8.47
N ASP A 66 -20.43 16.61 8.99
CA ASP A 66 -20.65 17.80 8.16
C ASP A 66 -19.35 18.27 7.48
N PHE A 67 -18.23 18.22 8.19
CA PHE A 67 -16.93 18.67 7.71
C PHE A 67 -16.02 17.55 7.19
N TRP A 68 -16.21 16.30 7.63
CA TRP A 68 -15.36 15.17 7.22
C TRP A 68 -16.02 14.32 6.13
N ARG A 69 -15.21 13.90 5.17
CA ARG A 69 -15.60 13.04 4.05
C ARG A 69 -14.74 11.78 4.02
N GLY A 70 -15.37 10.67 3.66
CA GLY A 70 -14.68 9.45 3.24
C GLY A 70 -14.51 9.49 1.73
N VAL A 71 -13.33 9.13 1.23
CA VAL A 71 -13.09 8.96 -0.20
C VAL A 71 -13.18 7.48 -0.54
N VAL A 72 -14.04 7.15 -1.50
CA VAL A 72 -14.42 5.78 -1.85
C VAL A 72 -14.19 5.56 -3.33
N LEU A 73 -13.59 4.42 -3.68
CA LEU A 73 -13.63 3.91 -5.05
C LEU A 73 -14.87 3.02 -5.18
N ALA A 74 -15.84 3.46 -5.99
CA ALA A 74 -17.09 2.74 -6.21
C ALA A 74 -16.98 1.82 -7.45
N PRO A 75 -17.63 0.66 -7.45
CA PRO A 75 -17.65 -0.20 -8.63
C PRO A 75 -18.45 0.45 -9.77
N ASP A 76 -17.93 0.36 -10.99
CA ASP A 76 -18.58 0.74 -12.26
C ASP A 76 -18.82 -0.48 -13.18
N ASP A 77 -18.39 -1.66 -12.73
CA ASP A 77 -18.42 -2.96 -13.42
C ASP A 77 -19.66 -3.81 -13.04
N GLY A 78 -20.58 -3.25 -12.23
CA GLY A 78 -21.72 -3.96 -11.68
C GLY A 78 -21.40 -4.87 -10.49
N SER A 79 -20.14 -4.91 -10.01
CA SER A 79 -19.81 -5.57 -8.76
C SER A 79 -20.37 -4.80 -7.54
N ASP A 80 -20.39 -5.43 -6.38
CA ASP A 80 -20.93 -4.86 -5.15
C ASP A 80 -19.86 -4.42 -4.15
N THR A 81 -18.57 -4.44 -4.54
CA THR A 81 -17.46 -4.12 -3.64
C THR A 81 -16.98 -2.68 -3.80
N PHE A 82 -17.09 -1.90 -2.73
CA PHE A 82 -16.57 -0.55 -2.60
C PHE A 82 -15.25 -0.57 -1.83
N LEU A 83 -14.35 0.35 -2.12
CA LEU A 83 -13.08 0.49 -1.41
C LEU A 83 -12.99 1.86 -0.72
N LEU A 84 -13.02 1.89 0.61
CA LEU A 84 -12.75 3.10 1.39
C LEU A 84 -11.24 3.35 1.45
N LEU A 85 -10.83 4.48 0.89
CA LEU A 85 -9.43 4.85 0.71
C LEU A 85 -8.90 5.69 1.87
N LYS A 86 -9.67 6.69 2.31
CA LYS A 86 -9.25 7.64 3.34
C LYS A 86 -10.43 8.40 3.93
N VAL A 87 -10.24 8.96 5.11
CA VAL A 87 -11.16 9.94 5.72
C VAL A 87 -10.39 11.23 5.98
N VAL A 88 -10.87 12.33 5.41
CA VAL A 88 -10.21 13.65 5.43
C VAL A 88 -11.24 14.77 5.49
N PRO A 89 -10.84 16.02 5.81
CA PRO A 89 -11.71 17.19 5.68
C PRO A 89 -12.28 17.35 4.26
N HIS A 90 -13.45 17.99 4.18
CA HIS A 90 -14.24 18.16 2.96
C HIS A 90 -13.40 18.53 1.72
N ASP A 91 -12.76 19.70 1.73
CA ASP A 91 -12.06 20.22 0.56
C ASP A 91 -10.81 19.39 0.21
N ALA A 92 -10.17 18.83 1.24
CA ALA A 92 -9.03 17.94 1.07
C ALA A 92 -9.46 16.62 0.39
N ALA A 93 -10.69 16.14 0.63
CA ALA A 93 -11.23 14.96 -0.02
C ALA A 93 -11.27 15.13 -1.54
N TYR A 94 -11.88 16.20 -2.04
CA TYR A 94 -11.98 16.49 -3.47
C TYR A 94 -10.60 16.76 -4.09
N THR A 95 -9.75 17.55 -3.42
CA THR A 95 -8.40 17.85 -3.93
C THR A 95 -7.52 16.61 -4.03
N TRP A 96 -7.66 15.67 -3.09
CA TRP A 96 -6.92 14.41 -3.10
C TRP A 96 -7.47 13.43 -4.13
N ALA A 97 -8.78 13.24 -4.12
CA ALA A 97 -9.51 12.30 -4.97
C ALA A 97 -9.35 12.61 -6.47
N THR A 98 -9.23 13.88 -6.83
CA THR A 98 -9.15 14.30 -8.25
C THR A 98 -7.88 13.84 -8.96
N LYS A 99 -6.78 13.60 -8.24
CA LYS A 99 -5.45 13.39 -8.83
C LYS A 99 -5.11 11.93 -9.08
N LEU A 100 -5.86 11.02 -8.48
CA LEU A 100 -5.53 9.60 -8.44
C LEU A 100 -6.26 8.81 -9.52
N LEU A 101 -5.59 7.78 -10.04
CA LEU A 101 -6.17 6.78 -10.93
C LEU A 101 -5.87 5.39 -10.38
N TYR A 102 -6.91 4.55 -10.28
CA TYR A 102 -6.78 3.16 -9.90
C TYR A 102 -6.85 2.27 -11.14
N THR A 103 -5.97 1.28 -11.23
CA THR A 103 -5.89 0.36 -12.37
C THR A 103 -5.55 -1.04 -11.90
N VAL A 104 -5.87 -2.05 -12.70
CA VAL A 104 -5.46 -3.43 -12.42
C VAL A 104 -4.12 -3.70 -13.11
N ASN A 105 -3.11 -4.13 -12.34
CA ASN A 105 -1.82 -4.53 -12.91
C ASN A 105 -1.99 -5.79 -13.76
N THR A 106 -1.46 -5.77 -14.99
CA THR A 106 -1.61 -6.88 -15.94
C THR A 106 -0.80 -8.13 -15.58
N ALA A 107 0.27 -7.99 -14.79
CA ALA A 107 1.13 -9.08 -14.35
C ALA A 107 0.66 -9.66 -13.00
N THR A 108 0.47 -8.80 -11.98
CA THR A 108 0.12 -9.25 -10.61
C THR A 108 -1.39 -9.38 -10.38
N ARG A 109 -2.22 -8.75 -11.21
CA ARG A 109 -3.69 -8.65 -11.05
C ARG A 109 -4.15 -7.89 -9.82
N ALA A 110 -3.23 -7.22 -9.15
CA ALA A 110 -3.51 -6.35 -8.03
C ALA A 110 -4.04 -4.99 -8.52
N LEU A 111 -4.96 -4.43 -7.74
CA LEU A 111 -5.32 -3.02 -7.80
C LEU A 111 -4.13 -2.14 -7.40
N GLU A 112 -3.78 -1.21 -8.29
CA GLU A 112 -2.71 -0.23 -8.13
C GLU A 112 -3.27 1.19 -8.16
N VAL A 113 -2.54 2.13 -7.54
CA VAL A 113 -2.87 3.55 -7.55
C VAL A 113 -1.68 4.36 -8.04
N ARG A 114 -1.96 5.41 -8.81
CA ARG A 114 -0.96 6.37 -9.30
C ARG A 114 -1.46 7.79 -9.18
N ASN A 115 -0.54 8.74 -9.03
CA ASN A 115 -0.84 10.17 -9.16
C ASN A 115 -0.57 10.61 -10.60
N VAL A 116 -1.60 10.48 -11.45
CA VAL A 116 -1.51 10.77 -12.89
C VAL A 116 -1.05 12.20 -13.14
N VAL A 117 -1.60 13.15 -12.39
CA VAL A 117 -1.31 14.57 -12.57
C VAL A 117 0.17 14.86 -12.32
N ALA A 118 0.75 14.27 -11.26
CA ALA A 118 2.16 14.47 -10.95
C ALA A 118 3.09 13.83 -11.99
N ILE A 119 2.74 12.64 -12.50
CA ILE A 119 3.50 11.98 -13.57
C ILE A 119 3.47 12.84 -14.84
N GLU A 120 2.28 13.28 -15.28
CA GLU A 120 2.10 14.11 -16.48
C GLU A 120 2.86 15.44 -16.39
N GLN A 121 2.88 16.08 -15.22
CA GLN A 121 3.54 17.37 -15.02
C GLN A 121 5.07 17.27 -15.01
N LEU A 122 5.62 16.19 -14.45
CA LEU A 122 7.08 16.05 -14.33
C LEU A 122 7.72 15.47 -15.59
N THR A 123 7.02 14.59 -16.31
CA THR A 123 7.58 13.85 -17.46
C THR A 123 8.27 14.77 -18.50
N PRO A 124 7.72 15.91 -18.94
CA PRO A 124 8.36 16.74 -19.96
C PRO A 124 9.72 17.34 -19.55
N ALA A 125 9.88 17.70 -18.28
CA ALA A 125 11.15 18.22 -17.78
C ALA A 125 12.22 17.12 -17.73
N LEU A 126 11.80 15.90 -17.39
CA LEU A 126 12.67 14.73 -17.34
C LEU A 126 13.07 14.25 -18.73
N GLU A 127 12.17 14.28 -19.70
CA GLU A 127 12.49 13.94 -21.10
C GLU A 127 13.64 14.82 -21.62
N LYS A 128 13.64 16.12 -21.28
CA LYS A 128 14.74 17.04 -21.64
C LYS A 128 16.05 16.67 -20.95
N ALA A 129 16.02 16.34 -19.66
CA ALA A 129 17.21 15.94 -18.92
C ALA A 129 17.77 14.59 -19.42
N ALA A 130 16.89 13.63 -19.68
CA ALA A 130 17.22 12.30 -20.19
C ALA A 130 17.84 12.35 -21.58
N ALA A 131 17.39 13.26 -22.46
CA ALA A 131 17.95 13.44 -23.80
C ALA A 131 19.43 13.90 -23.78
N GLN A 132 19.89 14.51 -22.68
CA GLN A 132 21.27 14.97 -22.51
C GLN A 132 22.12 14.01 -21.68
N ALA A 133 21.51 12.97 -21.11
CA ALA A 133 22.20 12.03 -20.24
C ALA A 133 23.03 11.02 -21.06
N PRO A 134 24.24 10.64 -20.58
CA PRO A 134 25.08 9.67 -21.28
C PRO A 134 24.50 8.25 -21.27
N SER A 135 23.70 7.93 -20.25
CA SER A 135 23.03 6.63 -20.11
C SER A 135 21.75 6.78 -19.29
N LEU A 136 20.81 5.88 -19.50
CA LEU A 136 19.56 5.79 -18.74
C LEU A 136 19.53 4.49 -17.93
N LEU A 137 19.02 4.55 -16.70
CA LEU A 137 19.08 3.47 -15.73
C LEU A 137 18.49 2.15 -16.26
N PHE A 138 17.42 2.24 -17.05
CA PHE A 138 16.67 1.09 -17.56
C PHE A 138 16.90 0.82 -19.06
N ALA A 139 17.88 1.47 -19.71
CA ALA A 139 18.14 1.33 -21.15
C ALA A 139 18.36 -0.13 -21.60
N LYS A 140 18.99 -0.94 -20.74
CA LYS A 140 19.32 -2.35 -21.02
C LYS A 140 18.11 -3.31 -21.04
N HIS A 141 16.96 -2.90 -20.51
CA HIS A 141 15.76 -3.73 -20.46
C HIS A 141 14.83 -3.35 -21.62
N SER A 142 14.27 -4.34 -22.33
CA SER A 142 13.30 -4.09 -23.41
C SER A 142 11.95 -3.66 -22.85
N ASP A 143 11.17 -2.91 -23.63
CA ASP A 143 9.80 -2.53 -23.24
C ASP A 143 8.93 -3.76 -23.00
N THR A 144 9.08 -4.80 -23.81
CA THR A 144 8.38 -6.09 -23.63
C THR A 144 8.68 -6.73 -22.28
N ALA A 145 9.96 -6.73 -21.84
CA ALA A 145 10.33 -7.27 -20.54
C ALA A 145 9.74 -6.45 -19.39
N LEU A 146 9.78 -5.12 -19.48
CA LEU A 146 9.18 -4.23 -18.47
C LEU A 146 7.66 -4.43 -18.38
N ARG A 147 6.97 -4.54 -19.52
CA ARG A 147 5.54 -4.86 -19.58
C ARG A 147 5.20 -6.21 -18.98
N HIS A 148 6.04 -7.22 -19.24
CA HIS A 148 5.87 -8.54 -18.65
C HIS A 148 5.97 -8.54 -17.12
N LEU A 149 6.73 -7.59 -16.56
CA LEU A 149 6.81 -7.34 -15.12
C LEU A 149 5.67 -6.46 -14.58
N GLY A 150 4.73 -6.06 -15.44
CA GLY A 150 3.57 -5.26 -15.07
C GLY A 150 3.79 -3.75 -15.13
N ILE A 151 4.87 -3.27 -15.79
CA ILE A 151 5.04 -1.84 -16.05
C ILE A 151 4.13 -1.42 -17.20
N ASP A 152 3.12 -0.60 -16.91
CA ASP A 152 2.19 -0.09 -17.93
C ASP A 152 2.79 1.07 -18.74
N ASP A 153 2.15 1.39 -19.86
CA ASP A 153 2.60 2.38 -20.85
C ASP A 153 2.86 3.78 -20.27
N GLN A 154 2.01 4.21 -19.34
CA GLN A 154 2.13 5.54 -18.75
C GLN A 154 3.35 5.60 -17.84
N VAL A 155 3.55 4.58 -17.01
CA VAL A 155 4.75 4.47 -16.16
C VAL A 155 5.99 4.22 -16.99
N LEU A 156 5.91 3.39 -18.04
CA LEU A 156 7.01 3.08 -18.94
C LEU A 156 7.61 4.36 -19.54
N ARG A 157 6.76 5.30 -19.99
CA ARG A 157 7.22 6.60 -20.49
C ARG A 157 8.07 7.34 -19.46
N ALA A 158 7.62 7.39 -18.21
CA ALA A 158 8.38 8.02 -17.12
C ALA A 158 9.68 7.25 -16.81
N VAL A 159 9.62 5.91 -16.76
CA VAL A 159 10.77 5.02 -16.52
C VAL A 159 11.88 5.24 -17.55
N ARG A 160 11.51 5.47 -18.81
CA ARG A 160 12.44 5.76 -19.91
C ARG A 160 13.13 7.13 -19.79
N THR A 161 12.79 7.94 -18.78
CA THR A 161 13.46 9.22 -18.48
C THR A 161 14.36 9.15 -17.25
N ILE A 162 14.45 8.00 -16.58
CA ILE A 162 15.22 7.83 -15.35
C ILE A 162 16.69 7.58 -15.69
N ILE A 163 17.55 8.48 -15.21
CA ILE A 163 19.00 8.51 -15.43
C ILE A 163 19.70 7.64 -14.39
N ASP A 164 19.32 7.75 -13.12
CA ASP A 164 20.01 7.10 -12.01
C ASP A 164 19.09 6.69 -10.83
N LYS A 165 19.67 6.01 -9.83
CA LYS A 165 18.95 5.53 -8.65
C LYS A 165 18.38 6.67 -7.78
N PRO A 166 19.13 7.76 -7.48
CA PRO A 166 18.58 8.91 -6.76
C PRO A 166 17.32 9.49 -7.42
N GLN A 167 17.33 9.61 -8.75
CA GLN A 167 16.15 10.04 -9.49
C GLN A 167 15.01 9.03 -9.30
N LEU A 168 15.24 7.72 -9.49
CA LEU A 168 14.24 6.69 -9.23
C LEU A 168 13.61 6.81 -7.82
N GLU A 169 14.43 7.04 -6.79
CA GLU A 169 13.97 7.24 -5.42
C GLU A 169 13.05 8.46 -5.28
N ALA A 170 13.39 9.58 -5.91
CA ALA A 170 12.55 10.77 -5.92
C ALA A 170 11.19 10.54 -6.61
N PHE A 171 11.14 9.65 -7.62
CA PHE A 171 9.91 9.30 -8.32
C PHE A 171 9.06 8.25 -7.60
N GLY A 172 9.63 7.52 -6.64
CA GLY A 172 8.96 6.39 -6.00
C GLY A 172 7.60 6.73 -5.36
N THR A 173 7.41 7.98 -4.91
CA THR A 173 6.14 8.42 -4.32
C THR A 173 5.02 8.68 -5.32
N LEU A 174 5.34 8.75 -6.61
CA LEU A 174 4.40 9.07 -7.69
C LEU A 174 3.96 7.83 -8.48
N LEU A 175 4.79 6.80 -8.47
CA LEU A 175 4.57 5.54 -9.17
C LEU A 175 3.70 4.59 -8.34
N PRO A 176 2.98 3.66 -9.00
CA PRO A 176 2.41 2.50 -8.32
C PRO A 176 3.48 1.75 -7.52
N GLU A 177 3.15 1.40 -6.27
CA GLU A 177 4.11 0.79 -5.34
C GLU A 177 4.70 -0.53 -5.87
N ASP A 178 3.88 -1.36 -6.53
CA ASP A 178 4.32 -2.63 -7.12
C ASP A 178 5.29 -2.42 -8.29
N GLN A 179 4.95 -1.50 -9.18
CA GLN A 179 5.81 -1.15 -10.31
C GLN A 179 7.12 -0.48 -9.84
N TYR A 180 7.05 0.36 -8.82
CA TYR A 180 8.24 0.96 -8.22
C TYR A 180 9.18 -0.10 -7.64
N GLU A 181 8.65 -1.10 -6.95
CA GLU A 181 9.46 -2.19 -6.39
C GLU A 181 10.13 -3.04 -7.47
N VAL A 182 9.43 -3.33 -8.57
CA VAL A 182 10.04 -3.96 -9.76
C VAL A 182 11.22 -3.15 -10.26
N LEU A 183 11.05 -1.84 -10.42
CA LEU A 183 12.10 -0.93 -10.90
C LEU A 183 13.29 -0.86 -9.93
N GLN A 184 13.04 -0.90 -8.61
CA GLN A 184 14.11 -0.98 -7.62
C GLN A 184 14.95 -2.25 -7.79
N HIS A 185 14.32 -3.42 -7.97
CA HIS A 185 15.07 -4.66 -8.15
C HIS A 185 15.88 -4.65 -9.46
N LEU A 186 15.31 -4.16 -10.56
CA LEU A 186 16.06 -4.01 -11.80
C LEU A 186 17.25 -3.04 -11.66
N ALA A 187 17.06 -1.94 -10.90
CA ALA A 187 18.13 -0.98 -10.60
C ALA A 187 19.24 -1.59 -9.72
N GLU A 188 18.91 -2.55 -8.86
CA GLU A 188 19.88 -3.35 -8.08
C GLU A 188 20.59 -4.44 -8.90
N GLY A 189 20.24 -4.59 -10.18
CA GLY A 189 20.95 -5.48 -11.09
C GLY A 189 20.34 -6.87 -11.23
N PHE A 190 19.18 -7.14 -10.61
CA PHE A 190 18.43 -8.37 -10.83
C PHE A 190 17.96 -8.45 -12.30
N THR A 191 17.95 -9.66 -12.83
CA THR A 191 17.44 -9.93 -14.18
C THR A 191 15.91 -9.89 -14.19
N PRO A 192 15.26 -9.59 -15.34
CA PRO A 192 13.80 -9.63 -15.44
C PRO A 192 13.19 -10.95 -14.98
N ASP A 193 13.82 -12.09 -15.28
CA ASP A 193 13.32 -13.41 -14.87
C ASP A 193 13.37 -13.61 -13.35
N GLU A 194 14.42 -13.11 -12.69
CA GLU A 194 14.52 -13.13 -11.23
C GLU A 194 13.43 -12.26 -10.59
N VAL A 195 13.24 -11.04 -11.10
CA VAL A 195 12.21 -10.13 -10.60
C VAL A 195 10.80 -10.72 -10.81
N TYR A 196 10.55 -11.34 -11.97
CA TYR A 196 9.28 -11.99 -12.25
C TYR A 196 8.97 -13.12 -11.27
N ARG A 197 9.96 -14.00 -11.05
CA ARG A 197 9.83 -15.10 -10.09
C ARG A 197 9.63 -14.60 -8.67
N ASP A 198 10.42 -13.61 -8.24
CA ASP A 198 10.49 -13.22 -6.83
C ASP A 198 9.41 -12.22 -6.41
N LEU A 199 8.80 -11.49 -7.36
CA LEU A 199 7.73 -10.53 -7.08
C LEU A 199 6.41 -10.91 -7.75
N VAL A 200 6.39 -11.06 -9.08
CA VAL A 200 5.15 -11.22 -9.85
C VAL A 200 4.47 -12.54 -9.53
N THR A 201 5.22 -13.63 -9.57
CA THR A 201 4.71 -14.99 -9.29
C THR A 201 4.16 -15.09 -7.87
N GLU A 202 4.75 -14.39 -6.92
CA GLU A 202 4.32 -14.43 -5.52
C GLU A 202 3.08 -13.61 -5.24
N ARG A 203 2.91 -12.50 -5.97
CA ARG A 203 1.76 -11.59 -5.79
C ARG A 203 0.56 -12.04 -6.58
N ARG A 204 0.78 -12.68 -7.73
CA ARG A 204 -0.30 -13.22 -8.53
C ARG A 204 -0.99 -14.34 -7.76
N PRO A 205 -2.28 -14.21 -7.42
CA PRO A 205 -3.01 -15.29 -6.76
C PRO A 205 -3.04 -16.53 -7.63
N ALA A 206 -2.94 -17.72 -7.01
CA ALA A 206 -2.91 -19.00 -7.72
C ALA A 206 -4.15 -19.20 -8.62
N ASP A 207 -5.31 -18.73 -8.14
CA ASP A 207 -6.59 -18.83 -8.84
C ASP A 207 -6.90 -17.59 -9.70
N ALA A 208 -5.96 -16.65 -9.85
CA ALA A 208 -6.20 -15.46 -10.65
C ALA A 208 -6.36 -15.82 -12.14
N PRO A 209 -7.36 -15.26 -12.83
CA PRO A 209 -7.62 -15.57 -14.23
C PRO A 209 -6.41 -15.26 -15.12
N LYS A 210 -6.35 -15.91 -16.29
CA LYS A 210 -5.28 -15.68 -17.28
C LYS A 210 -5.32 -14.27 -17.86
N GLU A 211 -6.51 -13.72 -18.10
CA GLU A 211 -6.71 -12.34 -18.57
C GLU A 211 -7.07 -11.39 -17.41
N PRO A 212 -6.62 -10.13 -17.44
CA PRO A 212 -6.96 -9.16 -16.41
C PRO A 212 -8.48 -9.04 -16.32
N SER A 213 -9.03 -9.22 -15.13
CA SER A 213 -10.46 -8.96 -14.93
C SER A 213 -10.66 -7.45 -14.85
N GLU A 214 -11.68 -6.96 -15.55
CA GLU A 214 -12.15 -5.58 -15.35
C GLU A 214 -12.86 -5.42 -14.00
N SER A 215 -13.10 -6.53 -13.28
CA SER A 215 -13.82 -6.48 -12.04
C SER A 215 -13.03 -5.86 -10.90
N LEU A 216 -13.57 -4.80 -10.30
CA LEU A 216 -12.99 -4.13 -9.15
C LEU A 216 -12.94 -5.07 -7.93
N ALA A 217 -13.99 -5.85 -7.68
CA ALA A 217 -14.03 -6.82 -6.58
C ALA A 217 -12.90 -7.85 -6.68
N MET A 218 -12.64 -8.38 -7.89
CA MET A 218 -11.54 -9.31 -8.11
C MET A 218 -10.17 -8.64 -7.91
N ALA A 219 -9.98 -7.43 -8.43
CA ALA A 219 -8.74 -6.69 -8.24
C ALA A 219 -8.47 -6.39 -6.75
N ILE A 220 -9.52 -6.06 -5.98
CA ILE A 220 -9.46 -5.88 -4.53
C ILE A 220 -9.05 -7.18 -3.83
N ALA A 221 -9.67 -8.32 -4.19
CA ALA A 221 -9.34 -9.62 -3.63
C ALA A 221 -7.88 -10.01 -3.90
N ASN A 222 -7.35 -9.68 -5.08
CA ASN A 222 -5.97 -9.92 -5.46
C ASN A 222 -4.97 -8.99 -4.72
N THR A 223 -5.43 -7.88 -4.13
CA THR A 223 -4.61 -6.92 -3.37
C THR A 223 -4.72 -7.12 -1.85
N SER A 224 -4.82 -8.38 -1.40
CA SER A 224 -4.93 -8.74 0.02
C SER A 224 -3.77 -8.27 0.90
N ASN A 225 -2.65 -7.87 0.30
CA ASN A 225 -1.49 -7.28 0.99
C ASN A 225 -1.69 -5.82 1.41
N ARG A 226 -2.59 -5.07 0.76
CA ARG A 226 -2.83 -3.63 1.01
C ARG A 226 -4.30 -3.29 1.25
N ILE A 227 -5.20 -4.24 0.99
CA ILE A 227 -6.63 -4.05 1.13
C ILE A 227 -7.20 -5.15 2.01
N THR A 228 -8.00 -4.74 3.00
CA THR A 228 -8.77 -5.65 3.84
C THR A 228 -10.22 -5.62 3.39
N LEU A 229 -10.73 -6.74 2.87
CA LEU A 229 -12.16 -6.90 2.62
C LEU A 229 -12.87 -7.22 3.93
N VAL A 230 -13.96 -6.53 4.23
CA VAL A 230 -14.81 -6.85 5.38
C VAL A 230 -16.10 -7.45 4.90
N THR A 231 -16.32 -8.70 5.29
CA THR A 231 -17.40 -9.53 4.75
C THR A 231 -18.57 -9.65 5.72
N ARG A 232 -18.35 -9.40 7.02
CA ARG A 232 -19.37 -9.53 8.06
C ARG A 232 -19.55 -8.29 8.94
N PRO A 233 -20.76 -8.05 9.49
CA PRO A 233 -21.02 -6.92 10.39
C PRO A 233 -20.20 -6.92 11.68
N ASP A 234 -20.02 -8.09 12.30
CA ASP A 234 -19.26 -8.27 13.53
C ASP A 234 -17.75 -8.08 13.31
N GLU A 235 -17.25 -8.55 12.17
CA GLU A 235 -15.86 -8.37 11.73
C GLU A 235 -15.49 -6.89 11.63
N LEU A 236 -16.38 -6.04 11.11
CA LEU A 236 -16.15 -4.60 11.00
C LEU A 236 -15.96 -3.94 12.38
N ALA A 237 -16.86 -4.23 13.32
CA ALA A 237 -16.80 -3.65 14.66
C ALA A 237 -15.52 -4.10 15.39
N GLU A 238 -15.18 -5.38 15.27
CA GLU A 238 -13.95 -5.94 15.82
C GLU A 238 -12.70 -5.28 15.21
N ILE A 239 -12.69 -5.06 13.89
CA ILE A 239 -11.60 -4.39 13.18
C ILE A 239 -11.41 -2.93 13.65
N LEU A 240 -12.51 -2.20 13.89
CA LEU A 240 -12.48 -0.80 14.30
C LEU A 240 -12.16 -0.60 15.78
N ASP A 241 -12.43 -1.61 16.62
CA ASP A 241 -12.17 -1.58 18.05
C ASP A 241 -10.80 -2.17 18.43
N LYS A 242 -10.15 -2.89 17.51
CA LYS A 242 -8.76 -3.33 17.67
C LYS A 242 -7.82 -2.12 17.70
N PRO A 243 -6.95 -1.99 18.73
CA PRO A 243 -5.94 -0.93 18.74
C PRO A 243 -5.03 -1.06 17.51
N PHE A 244 -4.69 0.07 16.89
CA PHE A 244 -3.82 0.16 15.70
C PHE A 244 -2.50 -0.63 15.80
N ALA A 245 -2.07 -0.98 17.01
CA ALA A 245 -0.99 -1.93 17.27
C ALA A 245 -1.14 -3.27 16.52
N ALA A 246 -2.37 -3.75 16.27
CA ALA A 246 -2.64 -4.97 15.49
C ALA A 246 -2.35 -4.80 13.99
N TRP A 247 -2.52 -3.59 13.45
CA TRP A 247 -2.26 -3.26 12.05
C TRP A 247 -0.79 -2.89 11.80
N ARG A 248 -0.10 -2.33 12.81
CA ARG A 248 1.37 -2.07 12.76
C ARG A 248 2.23 -3.33 12.66
N VAL A 249 1.64 -4.51 12.91
CA VAL A 249 2.29 -5.82 12.79
C VAL A 249 1.80 -6.61 11.58
N PHE A 250 1.09 -5.95 10.65
CA PHE A 250 0.82 -6.55 9.36
C PHE A 250 2.13 -6.65 8.56
N LEU A 251 2.45 -7.85 8.07
CA LEU A 251 3.57 -8.07 7.15
C LEU A 251 3.04 -8.33 5.74
N HIS A 252 3.61 -7.60 4.79
CA HIS A 252 3.48 -7.91 3.36
C HIS A 252 3.96 -9.35 3.07
N PRO A 253 3.36 -10.11 2.13
CA PRO A 253 3.78 -11.48 1.81
C PRO A 253 5.29 -11.66 1.56
N SER A 254 5.95 -10.75 0.84
CA SER A 254 7.41 -10.78 0.64
C SER A 254 8.19 -10.62 1.95
N GLN A 255 7.71 -9.77 2.86
CA GLN A 255 8.26 -9.65 4.21
C GLN A 255 7.96 -10.91 5.05
N ARG A 256 6.80 -11.56 4.86
CA ARG A 256 6.44 -12.80 5.58
C ARG A 256 7.40 -13.92 5.21
N ARG A 257 7.76 -14.06 3.93
CA ARG A 257 8.79 -15.04 3.51
C ARG A 257 10.09 -14.82 4.24
N VAL A 258 10.56 -13.58 4.31
CA VAL A 258 11.80 -13.24 4.98
C VAL A 258 11.69 -13.46 6.51
N ALA A 259 10.61 -12.99 7.12
CA ALA A 259 10.42 -13.11 8.56
C ALA A 259 10.21 -14.56 9.02
N TYR A 260 9.45 -15.36 8.27
CA TYR A 260 9.03 -16.72 8.65
C TYR A 260 9.81 -17.83 7.94
N ARG A 261 10.88 -17.52 7.22
CA ARG A 261 11.77 -18.54 6.62
C ARG A 261 12.29 -19.49 7.71
N PRO A 262 12.20 -20.82 7.58
CA PRO A 262 12.62 -21.73 8.65
C PRO A 262 14.07 -21.52 9.12
N SER A 263 14.99 -21.31 8.17
CA SER A 263 16.40 -21.05 8.44
C SER A 263 17.04 -20.21 7.32
N TYR A 264 18.16 -19.58 7.65
CA TYR A 264 19.10 -18.98 6.71
C TYR A 264 20.45 -19.67 6.88
N THR A 265 21.18 -19.87 5.79
CA THR A 265 22.52 -20.50 5.79
C THR A 265 23.62 -19.60 6.35
N GLY A 266 23.27 -18.37 6.76
CA GLY A 266 24.18 -17.36 7.29
C GLY A 266 23.45 -16.03 7.56
N PRO A 267 24.20 -14.93 7.78
CA PRO A 267 23.63 -13.59 7.92
C PRO A 267 22.78 -13.22 6.70
N ALA A 268 21.62 -12.60 6.93
CA ALA A 268 20.70 -12.17 5.88
C ALA A 268 20.44 -10.67 5.98
N GLN A 269 20.54 -9.97 4.85
CA GLN A 269 20.22 -8.55 4.74
C GLN A 269 18.85 -8.36 4.08
N VAL A 270 18.04 -7.45 4.63
CA VAL A 270 16.74 -7.06 4.09
C VAL A 270 16.81 -5.57 3.77
N SER A 271 16.85 -5.23 2.48
CA SER A 271 16.86 -3.87 1.99
C SER A 271 15.44 -3.39 1.63
N GLY A 272 15.29 -2.09 1.41
CA GLY A 272 14.04 -1.46 1.00
C GLY A 272 14.00 0.01 1.42
N GLY A 273 13.22 0.83 0.70
CA GLY A 273 13.10 2.27 0.96
C GLY A 273 12.55 2.62 2.36
N PRO A 274 12.59 3.89 2.78
CA PRO A 274 11.93 4.34 4.01
C PRO A 274 10.45 3.93 4.03
N GLY A 275 9.94 3.49 5.20
CA GLY A 275 8.53 3.09 5.33
C GLY A 275 8.17 1.69 4.84
N THR A 276 9.07 0.94 4.20
CA THR A 276 8.79 -0.41 3.65
C THR A 276 8.72 -1.54 4.69
N GLY A 277 8.31 -1.27 5.94
CA GLY A 277 8.03 -2.31 6.94
C GLY A 277 9.21 -3.15 7.44
N LYS A 278 10.48 -2.80 7.14
CA LYS A 278 11.68 -3.56 7.58
C LYS A 278 11.72 -3.85 9.08
N THR A 279 11.42 -2.85 9.92
CA THR A 279 11.38 -3.03 11.38
C THR A 279 10.28 -4.01 11.79
N VAL A 280 9.14 -3.99 11.11
CA VAL A 280 8.04 -4.93 11.36
C VAL A 280 8.45 -6.34 10.94
N ALA A 281 9.11 -6.48 9.79
CA ALA A 281 9.65 -7.76 9.33
C ALA A 281 10.68 -8.35 10.30
N ALA A 282 11.58 -7.51 10.84
CA ALA A 282 12.53 -7.91 11.86
C ALA A 282 11.82 -8.37 13.15
N LEU A 283 10.76 -7.68 13.59
CA LEU A 283 9.96 -8.09 14.75
C LEU A 283 9.30 -9.45 14.55
N HIS A 284 8.72 -9.69 13.38
CA HIS A 284 8.13 -10.98 13.04
C HIS A 284 9.19 -12.08 12.97
N ARG A 285 10.39 -11.76 12.49
CA ARG A 285 11.53 -12.68 12.50
C ARG A 285 11.89 -13.09 13.93
N VAL A 286 11.98 -12.13 14.84
CA VAL A 286 12.26 -12.40 16.26
C VAL A 286 11.17 -13.29 16.86
N LYS A 287 9.88 -12.94 16.66
CA LYS A 287 8.75 -13.75 17.14
C LYS A 287 8.84 -15.19 16.61
N HIS A 288 9.14 -15.37 15.33
CA HIS A 288 9.29 -16.68 14.70
C HIS A 288 10.41 -17.50 15.34
N LEU A 289 11.59 -16.90 15.54
CA LEU A 289 12.72 -17.57 16.19
C LEU A 289 12.41 -17.97 17.63
N LEU A 290 11.82 -17.07 18.42
CA LEU A 290 11.42 -17.34 19.80
C LEU A 290 10.34 -18.44 19.90
N SER A 291 9.40 -18.50 18.95
CA SER A 291 8.38 -19.55 18.93
C SER A 291 8.92 -20.96 18.67
N ARG A 292 10.15 -21.08 18.17
CA ARG A 292 10.81 -22.35 17.82
C ARG A 292 11.83 -22.82 18.86
N SER A 293 12.16 -21.97 19.84
CA SER A 293 13.15 -22.26 20.87
C SER A 293 12.67 -21.68 22.19
N ALA A 294 12.16 -22.54 23.08
CA ALA A 294 11.62 -22.15 24.38
C ALA A 294 12.63 -21.35 25.25
N ASP A 295 13.92 -21.65 25.11
CA ASP A 295 15.03 -20.96 25.80
C ASP A 295 15.83 -20.00 24.90
N GLY A 296 15.35 -19.75 23.69
CA GLY A 296 16.04 -18.92 22.72
C GLY A 296 16.09 -17.45 23.16
N ARG A 297 17.28 -16.85 23.16
CA ARG A 297 17.45 -15.40 23.37
C ARG A 297 17.81 -14.74 22.05
N VAL A 298 17.01 -13.77 21.62
CA VAL A 298 17.21 -13.04 20.37
C VAL A 298 17.38 -11.55 20.69
N LEU A 299 18.50 -10.97 20.26
CA LEU A 299 18.76 -9.54 20.38
C LEU A 299 18.30 -8.83 19.10
N LEU A 300 17.35 -7.90 19.23
CA LEU A 300 16.95 -7.00 18.16
C LEU A 300 17.51 -5.61 18.42
N THR A 301 18.33 -5.10 17.50
CA THR A 301 18.81 -3.73 17.51
C THR A 301 18.04 -2.92 16.46
N SER A 302 17.60 -1.72 16.84
CA SER A 302 16.88 -0.79 15.95
C SER A 302 17.40 0.62 16.14
N ARG A 303 17.48 1.39 15.05
CA ARG A 303 17.77 2.84 15.09
C ARG A 303 16.51 3.69 15.26
N THR A 304 15.32 3.10 15.08
CA THR A 304 14.03 3.78 15.24
C THR A 304 13.33 3.37 16.54
N PRO A 305 12.66 4.30 17.24
CA PRO A 305 11.86 3.98 18.43
C PRO A 305 10.79 2.94 18.10
N MET A 306 10.69 1.90 18.93
CA MET A 306 9.77 0.80 18.67
C MET A 306 8.30 1.23 18.95
N PRO A 307 7.34 0.79 18.12
CA PRO A 307 5.91 1.11 18.20
C PRO A 307 5.13 0.91 19.50
N TRP A 308 5.68 0.25 20.53
CA TRP A 308 4.85 -0.51 21.45
C TRP A 308 4.33 0.28 22.67
N PRO A 309 3.05 0.08 23.05
CA PRO A 309 2.54 0.53 24.33
C PRO A 309 3.14 -0.33 25.47
N ARG A 310 3.43 0.31 26.60
CA ARG A 310 4.15 -0.25 27.77
C ARG A 310 3.62 -1.59 28.31
N ARG A 311 2.36 -1.98 28.02
CA ARG A 311 1.74 -3.21 28.52
C ARG A 311 2.25 -4.50 27.89
N CYS A 312 2.86 -4.45 26.71
CA CYS A 312 3.40 -5.66 26.09
C CYS A 312 4.85 -5.96 26.55
N ALA A 313 5.44 -5.08 27.36
CA ALA A 313 6.81 -5.21 27.87
C ALA A 313 7.00 -6.26 28.98
N SER A 314 5.95 -6.94 29.45
CA SER A 314 6.09 -7.95 30.51
C SER A 314 6.96 -9.14 30.11
N THR A 315 7.14 -9.38 28.81
CA THR A 315 8.00 -10.43 28.25
C THR A 315 9.29 -9.89 27.59
N TRP A 316 9.50 -8.57 27.57
CA TRP A 316 10.53 -7.92 26.76
C TRP A 316 11.32 -6.87 27.58
N ARG A 317 12.60 -7.12 27.86
CA ARG A 317 13.52 -6.06 28.32
C ARG A 317 13.95 -5.23 27.11
N CYS A 318 13.43 -4.02 27.01
CA CYS A 318 13.87 -3.03 26.05
C CYS A 318 15.05 -2.25 26.63
N CYS A 319 16.28 -2.49 26.16
CA CYS A 319 17.42 -1.62 26.45
C CYS A 319 17.50 -0.55 25.35
N SER A 320 16.92 0.62 25.61
CA SER A 320 17.15 1.80 24.78
C SER A 320 18.35 2.57 25.33
N THR A 321 19.52 2.44 24.71
CA THR A 321 20.61 3.40 24.90
C THR A 321 20.41 4.57 23.96
N THR A 322 19.87 5.68 24.48
CA THR A 322 19.94 7.00 23.86
C THR A 322 21.41 7.40 23.81
N ARG A 323 22.04 7.37 22.62
CA ARG A 323 23.37 7.97 22.43
C ARG A 323 23.20 9.49 22.47
N SER A 324 23.66 10.10 23.57
CA SER A 324 23.99 11.52 23.62
C SER A 324 25.20 11.80 22.72
N SER A 325 25.20 13.00 22.15
CA SER A 325 26.10 13.55 21.14
C SER A 325 27.60 13.63 21.51
N SER A 326 28.44 13.24 20.54
CA SER A 326 29.80 13.75 20.18
C SER A 326 31.02 13.49 21.11
N PRO A 327 32.30 13.64 20.65
CA PRO A 327 32.93 13.53 19.31
C PRO A 327 34.22 12.65 19.26
N GLY A 328 34.69 12.29 18.05
CA GLY A 328 36.04 11.73 17.75
C GLY A 328 36.20 10.24 18.12
N TRP A 329 36.91 9.40 17.37
CA TRP A 329 38.27 9.54 16.86
C TRP A 329 38.52 8.59 15.66
N ARG A 330 39.36 9.07 14.75
CA ARG A 330 40.24 8.40 13.75
C ARG A 330 39.76 7.15 13.02
#